data_AF-F4HKJ5-F1
#
_entry.id   AF-F4HKJ5-F1
#
_cell.length_a   1.000
_cell.length_b   1.000
_cell.length_c   1.000
_cell.angle_alpha   90.00
_cell.angle_beta   90.00
_cell.angle_gamma   90.00
#
_symmetry.space_group_name_H-M   'P 1'
#
loop_
_entity.id
_entity.type
_entity.pdbx_description
1 polymer ?
#
loop_
_entity_poly.entity_id
_entity_poly.type
_entity_poly.pdbx_seq_one_letter_code
_entity_poly.pdbx_strand_id
1 'polypeptide(L)'
;MKVNFMEGNQANQLVNKFVISLPEGRIIGYATDINVEVSGDEYYFILKIKALENVSRGEFHSGMFSSEKKIKIKPSEIVNVGPDVIILGGGRVPPLREIERLGQVVEEYNALVKELEEKEKHIKRLKEEKEKLERELEELKRKIRRLEVLEDDFDHLKEQLIKQEGQLEMAREYIKLLEGVRHDIDSIKANVETLLSGYLEDIVRKIVNEELNARGLKKTTI
;
A
#
# COMPACT_ATOMS: atom_id res chain seq x y z
N MET A 1 -12.13 -71.33 49.78
CA MET A 1 -12.15 -70.99 48.34
C MET A 1 -12.81 -69.61 48.23
N LYS A 2 -12.02 -68.54 48.00
CA LYS A 2 -12.53 -67.17 47.89
C LYS A 2 -13.09 -67.00 46.49
N VAL A 3 -14.37 -66.67 46.38
CA VAL A 3 -15.00 -66.29 45.10
C VAL A 3 -14.78 -64.79 44.96
N ASN A 4 -13.85 -64.40 44.09
CA ASN A 4 -13.66 -63.01 43.69
C ASN A 4 -14.77 -62.66 42.69
N PHE A 5 -15.63 -61.72 43.05
CA PHE A 5 -16.46 -61.02 42.09
C PHE A 5 -15.54 -60.17 41.20
N MET A 6 -15.47 -60.51 39.92
CA MET A 6 -14.93 -59.61 38.91
C MET A 6 -15.92 -58.46 38.73
N GLU A 7 -15.67 -57.32 39.39
CA GLU A 7 -16.33 -56.07 39.05
C GLU A 7 -15.76 -55.58 37.71
N GLY A 8 -16.55 -55.76 36.66
CA GLY A 8 -16.29 -55.20 35.36
C GLY A 8 -16.24 -53.67 35.45
N ASN A 9 -15.24 -53.09 34.80
CA ASN A 9 -15.10 -51.66 34.61
C ASN A 9 -16.20 -51.18 33.64
N GLN A 10 -17.45 -51.10 34.11
CA GLN A 10 -18.51 -50.38 33.44
C GLN A 10 -18.14 -48.90 33.54
N ALA A 11 -17.59 -48.34 32.46
CA ALA A 11 -17.33 -46.91 32.36
C ALA A 11 -18.62 -46.17 32.71
N ASN A 12 -18.61 -45.42 33.82
CA ASN A 12 -19.76 -44.63 34.26
C ASN A 12 -20.16 -43.70 33.11
N GLN A 13 -21.27 -44.03 32.44
CA GLN A 13 -21.66 -43.42 31.17
C GLN A 13 -21.89 -41.92 31.26
N LEU A 14 -21.98 -41.35 32.46
CA LEU A 14 -22.30 -39.96 32.75
C LEU A 14 -21.06 -39.13 33.16
N VAL A 15 -19.90 -39.75 33.35
CA VAL A 15 -18.63 -39.05 33.66
C VAL A 15 -18.06 -38.41 32.39
N ASN A 16 -17.33 -37.30 32.56
CA ASN A 16 -16.77 -36.45 31.50
C ASN A 16 -17.80 -35.76 30.59
N LYS A 17 -19.04 -35.62 31.05
CA LYS A 17 -20.07 -34.84 30.35
C LYS A 17 -20.25 -33.47 30.96
N PHE A 18 -20.55 -32.48 30.12
CA PHE A 18 -20.98 -31.16 30.58
C PHE A 18 -22.37 -31.25 31.21
N VAL A 19 -22.56 -30.59 32.35
CA VAL A 19 -23.86 -30.51 33.01
C VAL A 19 -24.44 -29.13 32.72
N ILE A 20 -25.57 -29.10 32.00
CA ILE A 20 -26.25 -27.87 31.59
C ILE A 20 -27.56 -27.75 32.36
N SER A 21 -27.81 -26.58 32.95
CA SER A 21 -29.11 -26.25 33.55
C SER A 21 -29.93 -25.46 32.55
N LEU A 22 -31.05 -26.02 32.08
CA LEU A 22 -32.02 -25.28 31.26
C LEU A 22 -32.67 -24.12 32.04
N PRO A 23 -33.09 -24.28 33.33
CA PRO A 23 -33.65 -23.16 34.09
C PRO A 23 -32.69 -21.97 34.26
N GLU A 24 -31.38 -22.25 34.39
CA GLU A 24 -30.37 -21.19 34.58
C GLU A 24 -29.71 -20.76 33.27
N GLY A 25 -30.02 -21.42 32.14
CA GLY A 25 -29.46 -21.13 30.83
C GLY A 25 -27.93 -21.20 30.76
N ARG A 26 -27.26 -21.95 31.65
CA ARG A 26 -25.80 -21.96 31.77
C ARG A 26 -25.23 -23.36 31.98
N ILE A 27 -23.96 -23.51 31.60
CA ILE A 27 -23.16 -24.70 31.90
C ILE A 27 -22.72 -24.62 33.37
N ILE A 28 -23.08 -25.62 34.17
CA ILE A 28 -22.71 -25.71 35.58
C ILE A 28 -21.26 -26.18 35.73
N GLY A 29 -20.81 -27.06 34.82
CA GLY A 29 -19.46 -27.62 34.80
C GLY A 29 -19.43 -28.94 34.06
N TYR A 30 -18.47 -29.81 34.39
CA TYR A 30 -18.45 -31.19 33.88
C TYR A 30 -18.43 -32.21 35.02
N ALA A 31 -19.12 -33.34 34.82
CA ALA A 31 -19.23 -34.41 35.80
C ALA A 31 -17.93 -35.20 35.89
N THR A 32 -17.28 -35.18 37.04
CA THR A 32 -16.04 -35.93 37.30
C THR A 32 -16.31 -37.29 37.93
N ASP A 33 -17.38 -37.39 38.71
CA ASP A 33 -17.73 -38.61 39.45
C ASP A 33 -19.22 -38.63 39.79
N ILE A 34 -19.77 -39.82 39.95
CA ILE A 34 -21.22 -40.04 40.10
C ILE A 34 -21.47 -41.17 41.08
N ASN A 35 -22.29 -40.87 42.08
CA ASN A 35 -22.78 -41.86 43.03
C ASN A 35 -24.30 -41.92 42.98
N VAL A 36 -24.86 -43.11 43.23
CA VAL A 36 -26.31 -43.31 43.31
C VAL A 36 -26.66 -43.55 44.78
N GLU A 37 -27.57 -42.74 45.31
CA GLU A 37 -28.16 -42.94 46.62
C GLU A 37 -29.61 -43.39 46.48
N VAL A 38 -30.00 -44.41 47.23
CA VAL A 38 -31.40 -44.83 47.39
C VAL A 38 -31.87 -44.32 48.75
N SER A 39 -32.92 -43.51 48.76
CA SER A 39 -33.53 -42.98 49.98
C SER A 39 -35.03 -43.20 49.91
N GLY A 40 -35.53 -44.21 50.64
CA GLY A 40 -36.90 -44.69 50.50
C GLY A 40 -37.10 -45.36 49.14
N ASP A 41 -38.20 -45.03 48.45
CA ASP A 41 -38.55 -45.55 47.11
C ASP A 41 -37.97 -44.72 45.96
N GLU A 42 -37.12 -43.72 46.26
CA GLU A 42 -36.55 -42.81 45.26
C GLU A 42 -35.04 -43.01 45.08
N TYR A 43 -34.60 -42.96 43.83
CA TYR A 43 -33.19 -42.95 43.42
C TYR A 43 -32.72 -41.52 43.21
N TYR A 44 -31.50 -41.23 43.64
CA TYR A 44 -30.85 -39.92 43.48
C TYR A 44 -29.47 -40.09 42.87
N PHE A 45 -29.12 -39.23 41.92
CA PHE A 45 -27.75 -39.14 41.41
C PHE A 45 -27.03 -38.01 42.13
N ILE A 46 -25.88 -38.32 42.72
CA ILE A 46 -24.96 -37.34 43.27
C ILE A 46 -23.83 -37.16 42.27
N LEU A 47 -23.92 -36.07 41.51
CA LEU A 47 -22.88 -35.68 40.56
C LEU A 47 -21.85 -34.83 41.28
N LYS A 48 -20.58 -35.22 41.18
CA LYS A 48 -19.45 -34.36 41.51
C LYS A 48 -19.10 -33.57 40.24
N ILE A 49 -19.25 -32.25 40.30
CA ILE A 49 -19.07 -31.35 39.16
C ILE A 49 -17.86 -30.47 39.42
N LYS A 50 -16.96 -30.39 38.45
CA LYS A 50 -15.93 -29.38 38.42
C LYS A 50 -16.47 -28.16 37.68
N ALA A 51 -16.59 -27.04 38.38
CA ALA A 51 -17.07 -25.79 37.78
C ALA A 51 -16.14 -25.31 36.67
N LEU A 52 -16.72 -24.77 35.60
CA LEU A 52 -15.99 -24.08 34.55
C LEU A 52 -15.97 -22.59 34.91
N GLU A 53 -14.97 -22.18 35.67
CA GLU A 53 -14.73 -20.76 35.91
C GLU A 53 -14.16 -20.14 34.61
N ASN A 54 -14.73 -19.01 34.18
CA ASN A 54 -14.27 -18.15 33.07
C ASN A 54 -14.48 -18.59 31.60
N VAL A 55 -15.62 -19.18 31.24
CA VAL A 55 -15.99 -19.34 29.81
C VAL A 55 -16.19 -17.99 29.09
N SER A 56 -16.47 -16.91 29.83
CA SER A 56 -16.79 -15.58 29.29
C SER A 56 -15.60 -14.76 28.78
N ARG A 57 -14.35 -15.17 29.03
CA ARG A 57 -13.16 -14.33 28.78
C ARG A 57 -12.01 -14.97 28.00
N GLY A 58 -12.14 -16.22 27.53
CA GLY A 58 -11.14 -16.83 26.65
C GLY A 58 -9.76 -17.11 27.26
N GLU A 59 -9.60 -16.95 28.57
CA GLU A 59 -8.35 -17.25 29.28
C GLU A 59 -8.50 -18.50 30.15
N PHE A 60 -7.98 -19.63 29.67
CA PHE A 60 -7.77 -20.83 30.47
C PHE A 60 -6.55 -20.64 31.37
N HIS A 61 -6.73 -20.11 32.57
CA HIS A 61 -5.70 -20.16 33.60
C HIS A 61 -5.74 -21.53 34.30
N SER A 62 -4.77 -22.38 34.00
CA SER A 62 -4.69 -23.78 34.44
C SER A 62 -4.32 -24.00 35.92
N GLY A 63 -4.50 -23.00 36.80
CA GLY A 63 -3.78 -22.97 38.09
C GLY A 63 -4.51 -22.52 39.36
N MET A 64 -5.77 -22.05 39.32
CA MET A 64 -6.40 -21.52 40.55
C MET A 64 -7.83 -22.02 40.73
N PHE A 65 -8.02 -22.76 41.83
CA PHE A 65 -9.29 -23.15 42.46
C PHE A 65 -10.38 -23.70 41.53
N SER A 66 -10.25 -24.95 41.09
CA SER A 66 -11.44 -25.65 40.61
C SER A 66 -12.35 -25.97 41.79
N SER A 67 -13.40 -25.18 41.96
CA SER A 67 -14.45 -25.48 42.93
C SER A 67 -15.19 -26.74 42.48
N GLU A 68 -14.93 -27.87 43.15
CA GLU A 68 -15.73 -29.08 42.99
C GLU A 68 -17.01 -28.94 43.80
N LYS A 69 -18.15 -28.96 43.12
CA LYS A 69 -19.48 -28.89 43.71
C LYS A 69 -20.18 -30.23 43.58
N LYS A 70 -20.74 -30.74 44.67
CA LYS A 70 -21.66 -31.89 44.61
C LYS A 70 -23.07 -31.38 44.38
N ILE A 71 -23.77 -31.96 43.40
CA ILE A 71 -25.20 -31.72 43.21
C ILE A 71 -25.95 -33.05 43.32
N LYS A 72 -27.08 -33.01 44.03
CA LYS A 72 -27.99 -34.14 44.15
C LYS A 72 -29.17 -33.87 43.22
N ILE A 73 -29.40 -34.74 42.25
CA ILE A 73 -30.46 -34.60 41.25
C ILE A 73 -31.36 -35.84 41.24
N LYS A 74 -32.64 -35.62 40.96
CA LYS A 74 -33.60 -36.69 40.72
C LYS A 74 -33.59 -37.12 39.25
N PRO A 75 -33.91 -38.38 38.92
CA PRO A 75 -34.05 -38.83 37.53
C PRO A 75 -35.04 -37.96 36.72
N SER A 76 -36.12 -37.48 37.35
CA SER A 76 -37.14 -36.61 36.73
C SER A 76 -36.63 -35.21 36.39
N GLU A 77 -35.49 -34.78 36.92
CA GLU A 77 -34.89 -33.48 36.60
C GLU A 77 -33.98 -33.55 35.37
N ILE A 78 -33.63 -34.76 34.91
CA ILE A 78 -32.83 -34.98 33.71
C ILE A 78 -33.76 -34.98 32.51
N VAL A 79 -33.54 -34.04 31.60
CA VAL A 79 -34.29 -33.93 30.33
C VAL A 79 -33.68 -34.82 29.27
N ASN A 80 -32.35 -34.83 29.17
CA ASN A 80 -31.64 -35.63 28.17
C ASN A 80 -30.21 -35.90 28.63
N VAL A 81 -29.67 -37.06 28.24
CA VAL A 81 -28.26 -37.43 28.36
C VAL A 81 -27.73 -37.72 26.96
N GLY A 82 -26.97 -36.78 26.41
CA GLY A 82 -26.28 -36.92 25.13
C GLY A 82 -24.88 -37.55 25.28
N PRO A 83 -24.12 -37.68 24.18
CA PRO A 83 -22.76 -38.22 24.19
C PRO A 83 -21.79 -37.37 25.02
N ASP A 84 -21.96 -36.05 25.06
CA ASP A 84 -21.04 -35.14 25.76
C ASP A 84 -21.72 -34.28 26.84
N VAL A 85 -23.04 -34.42 27.01
CA VAL A 85 -23.84 -33.49 27.83
C VAL A 85 -24.93 -34.18 28.63
N ILE A 86 -25.17 -33.69 29.85
CA ILE A 86 -26.32 -33.99 30.70
C ILE A 86 -27.13 -32.70 30.80
N ILE A 87 -28.38 -32.74 30.34
CA ILE A 87 -29.28 -31.60 30.34
C ILE A 87 -30.26 -31.75 31.51
N LEU A 88 -30.16 -30.82 32.46
CA LEU A 88 -31.05 -30.73 33.61
C LEU A 88 -32.14 -29.71 33.31
N GLY A 89 -33.39 -30.16 33.31
CA GLY A 89 -34.56 -29.29 33.11
C GLY A 89 -35.17 -28.76 34.39
N GLY A 90 -34.68 -29.19 35.56
CA GLY A 90 -35.33 -28.87 36.84
C GLY A 90 -36.81 -29.27 36.88
N GLY A 91 -37.19 -30.30 36.13
CA GLY A 91 -38.58 -30.76 35.98
C GLY A 91 -39.45 -29.96 35.00
N ARG A 92 -38.90 -29.04 34.20
CA ARG A 92 -39.65 -28.29 33.18
C ARG A 92 -38.95 -28.32 31.82
N VAL A 93 -39.65 -28.84 30.82
CA VAL A 93 -39.27 -28.68 29.41
C VAL A 93 -39.68 -27.27 28.98
N PRO A 94 -38.80 -26.49 28.31
CA PRO A 94 -39.17 -25.19 27.76
C PRO A 94 -40.43 -25.31 26.87
N PRO A 95 -41.39 -24.37 26.95
CA PRO A 95 -42.58 -24.40 26.12
C PRO A 95 -42.22 -24.46 24.62
N LEU A 96 -42.98 -25.20 23.81
CA LEU A 96 -42.76 -25.33 22.36
C LEU A 96 -42.58 -23.96 21.65
N ARG A 97 -43.27 -22.93 22.15
CA ARG A 97 -43.18 -21.56 21.65
C ARG A 97 -41.78 -20.92 21.79
N GLU A 98 -41.01 -21.29 22.81
CA GLU A 98 -39.62 -20.84 22.96
C GLU A 98 -38.69 -21.57 22.00
N ILE A 99 -38.96 -22.84 21.70
CA ILE A 99 -38.21 -23.64 20.74
C ILE A 99 -38.39 -23.08 19.32
N GLU A 100 -39.62 -22.72 18.94
CA GLU A 100 -39.90 -22.07 17.64
C GLU A 100 -39.20 -20.71 17.52
N ARG A 101 -39.18 -19.90 18.59
CA ARG A 101 -38.43 -18.64 18.61
C ARG A 101 -36.93 -18.86 18.43
N LEU A 102 -36.36 -19.89 19.06
CA LEU A 102 -34.95 -20.24 18.85
C LEU A 102 -34.67 -20.62 17.40
N GLY A 103 -35.59 -21.33 16.74
CA GLY A 103 -35.50 -21.61 15.30
C GLY A 103 -35.42 -20.34 14.46
N GLN A 104 -36.31 -19.38 14.70
CA GLN A 104 -36.30 -18.07 14.02
C GLN A 104 -34.99 -17.30 14.25
N VAL A 105 -34.49 -17.28 15.49
CA VAL A 105 -33.22 -16.63 15.83
C VAL A 105 -32.03 -17.27 15.11
N VAL A 106 -32.03 -18.59 14.94
CA VAL A 106 -30.98 -19.30 14.19
C VAL A 106 -31.03 -18.95 12.70
N GLU A 107 -32.23 -18.83 12.12
CA GLU A 107 -32.38 -18.39 10.72
C GLU A 107 -31.89 -16.96 10.51
N GLU A 108 -32.29 -16.03 11.39
CA GLU A 108 -31.81 -14.64 11.37
C GLU A 108 -30.29 -14.56 11.55
N TYR A 109 -29.74 -15.32 12.50
CA TYR A 109 -28.30 -15.40 12.72
C TYR A 109 -27.56 -15.89 11.46
N ASN A 110 -28.05 -16.94 10.82
CA ASN A 110 -27.44 -17.46 9.59
C ASN A 110 -27.52 -16.46 8.43
N ALA A 111 -28.60 -15.69 8.33
CA ALA A 111 -28.71 -14.61 7.34
C ALA A 111 -27.69 -13.49 7.61
N LEU A 112 -27.57 -13.06 8.87
CA LEU A 112 -26.59 -12.06 9.31
C LEU A 112 -25.14 -12.51 9.05
N VAL A 113 -24.82 -13.78 9.31
CA VAL A 113 -23.49 -14.34 9.02
C VAL A 113 -23.17 -14.27 7.53
N LYS A 114 -24.12 -14.62 6.65
CA LYS A 114 -23.92 -14.50 5.20
C LYS A 114 -23.69 -13.05 4.77
N GLU A 115 -24.47 -12.12 5.29
CA GLU A 115 -24.29 -10.69 4.98
C GLU A 115 -22.92 -10.19 5.48
N LEU A 116 -22.48 -10.65 6.65
CA LEU A 116 -21.16 -10.34 7.20
C LEU A 116 -20.05 -10.84 6.26
N GLU A 117 -20.13 -12.10 5.80
CA GLU A 117 -19.15 -12.68 4.87
C GLU A 117 -19.09 -11.92 3.54
N GLU A 118 -20.22 -11.47 3.01
CA GLU A 118 -20.27 -10.66 1.81
C GLU A 118 -19.60 -9.30 2.00
N LYS A 119 -19.89 -8.63 3.13
CA LYS A 119 -19.23 -7.36 3.47
C LYS A 119 -17.74 -7.53 3.70
N GLU A 120 -17.29 -8.61 4.33
CA GLU A 120 -15.88 -8.91 4.49
C GLU A 120 -15.17 -9.12 3.14
N LYS A 121 -15.80 -9.83 2.21
CA LYS A 121 -15.28 -9.98 0.83
C LYS A 121 -15.19 -8.62 0.12
N HIS A 122 -16.20 -7.76 0.29
CA HIS A 122 -16.18 -6.43 -0.28
C HIS A 122 -15.06 -5.56 0.32
N ILE A 123 -14.88 -5.60 1.64
CA ILE A 123 -13.78 -4.90 2.33
C ILE A 123 -12.42 -5.37 1.83
N LYS A 124 -12.22 -6.68 1.64
CA LYS A 124 -10.96 -7.21 1.09
C LYS A 124 -10.68 -6.66 -0.30
N ARG A 125 -11.66 -6.68 -1.21
CA ARG A 125 -11.52 -6.11 -2.55
C ARG A 125 -11.16 -4.61 -2.51
N LEU A 126 -11.85 -3.84 -1.66
CA LEU A 126 -11.57 -2.41 -1.52
C LEU A 126 -10.16 -2.14 -0.97
N LYS A 127 -9.65 -2.99 -0.06
CA LYS A 127 -8.27 -2.88 0.43
C LYS A 127 -7.25 -3.17 -0.67
N GLU A 128 -7.47 -4.21 -1.47
CA GLU A 128 -6.61 -4.54 -2.62
C GLU A 128 -6.61 -3.42 -3.65
N GLU A 129 -7.78 -2.85 -3.97
CA GLU A 129 -7.90 -1.71 -4.88
C GLU A 129 -7.20 -0.46 -4.32
N LYS A 130 -7.36 -0.18 -3.02
CA LYS A 130 -6.65 0.91 -2.35
C LYS A 130 -5.14 0.74 -2.44
N GLU A 131 -4.60 -0.45 -2.16
CA GLU A 131 -3.15 -0.70 -2.27
C GLU A 131 -2.65 -0.52 -3.70
N LYS A 132 -3.42 -0.95 -4.70
CA LYS A 132 -3.09 -0.75 -6.11
C LYS A 132 -3.03 0.75 -6.45
N LEU A 133 -4.06 1.51 -6.05
CA LEU A 133 -4.13 2.95 -6.27
C LEU A 133 -3.01 3.71 -5.56
N GLU A 134 -2.62 3.30 -4.35
CA GLU A 134 -1.50 3.90 -3.62
C GLU A 134 -0.16 3.71 -4.38
N ARG A 135 0.07 2.53 -4.97
CA ARG A 135 1.26 2.28 -5.81
C ARG A 135 1.25 3.13 -7.08
N GLU A 136 0.12 3.18 -7.79
CA GLU A 136 -0.02 4.01 -9.00
C GLU A 136 0.22 5.49 -8.68
N LEU A 137 -0.30 5.97 -7.55
CA LEU A 137 -0.12 7.34 -7.08
C LEU A 137 1.35 7.65 -6.75
N GLU A 138 2.08 6.70 -6.16
CA GLU A 138 3.50 6.86 -5.88
C GLU A 138 4.34 6.90 -7.17
N GLU A 139 4.02 6.05 -8.14
CA GLU A 139 4.66 6.07 -9.46
C GLU A 139 4.42 7.39 -10.21
N LEU A 140 3.18 7.89 -10.19
CA LEU A 140 2.83 9.18 -10.79
C LEU A 140 3.58 10.33 -10.12
N LYS A 141 3.68 10.34 -8.78
CA LYS A 141 4.50 11.33 -8.06
C LYS A 141 5.97 11.29 -8.48
N ARG A 142 6.54 10.10 -8.69
CA ARG A 142 7.93 9.95 -9.18
C ARG A 142 8.08 10.43 -10.63
N LYS A 143 7.06 10.29 -11.47
CA LYS A 143 7.06 10.84 -12.84
C LYS A 143 6.99 12.36 -12.82
N ILE A 144 6.14 12.96 -11.98
CA ILE A 144 6.04 14.42 -11.83
C ILE A 144 7.39 15.02 -11.45
N ARG A 145 8.07 14.48 -10.43
CA ARG A 145 9.40 14.97 -10.04
C ARG A 145 10.44 14.90 -11.16
N ARG A 146 10.36 13.87 -12.02
CA ARG A 146 11.26 13.76 -13.18
C ARG A 146 10.94 14.82 -14.24
N LEU A 147 9.66 15.14 -14.43
CA LEU A 147 9.24 16.18 -15.34
C LEU A 147 9.66 17.57 -14.84
N GLU A 148 9.54 17.83 -13.54
CA GLU A 148 10.02 19.08 -12.92
C GLU A 148 11.52 19.31 -13.19
N VAL A 149 12.36 18.29 -12.97
CA VAL A 149 13.80 18.37 -13.28
C VAL A 149 14.04 18.63 -14.76
N LEU A 150 13.26 18.00 -15.64
CA LEU A 150 13.41 18.16 -17.09
C LEU A 150 12.93 19.54 -17.56
N GLU A 151 11.96 20.14 -16.87
CA GLU A 151 11.52 21.52 -17.08
C GLU A 151 12.62 22.52 -16.69
N ASP A 152 13.25 22.33 -15.53
CA ASP A 152 14.41 23.14 -15.10
C ASP A 152 15.58 23.05 -16.11
N ASP A 153 15.90 21.84 -16.57
CA ASP A 153 16.93 21.62 -17.59
C ASP A 153 16.58 22.32 -18.92
N PHE A 154 15.30 22.29 -19.31
CA PHE A 154 14.81 22.95 -20.52
C PHE A 154 14.93 24.47 -20.43
N ASP A 155 14.57 25.05 -19.28
CA ASP A 155 14.73 26.49 -19.03
C ASP A 155 16.20 26.90 -19.06
N HIS A 156 17.09 26.08 -18.50
CA HIS A 156 18.53 26.32 -18.58
C HIS A 156 19.04 26.31 -20.03
N LEU A 157 18.60 25.34 -20.84
CA LEU A 157 18.94 25.27 -22.26
C LEU A 157 18.41 26.48 -23.05
N LYS A 158 17.21 26.95 -22.73
CA LYS A 158 16.61 28.14 -23.34
C LYS A 158 17.44 29.39 -23.04
N GLU A 159 17.91 29.56 -21.82
CA GLU A 159 18.83 30.67 -21.48
C GLU A 159 20.14 30.59 -22.24
N GLN A 160 20.71 29.39 -22.39
CA GLN A 160 21.94 29.19 -23.17
C GLN A 160 21.72 29.55 -24.65
N LEU A 161 20.57 29.18 -25.22
CA LEU A 161 20.21 29.50 -26.59
C LEU A 161 20.15 31.02 -26.81
N ILE A 162 19.47 31.76 -25.92
CA ILE A 162 19.39 33.23 -26.00
C ILE A 162 20.79 33.86 -25.96
N LYS A 163 21.68 33.37 -25.09
CA LYS A 163 23.06 33.86 -25.03
C LYS A 163 23.82 33.60 -26.33
N GLN A 164 23.65 32.42 -26.92
CA GLN A 164 24.28 32.06 -28.20
C GLN A 164 23.73 32.90 -29.36
N GLU A 165 22.42 33.17 -29.40
CA GLU A 165 21.81 34.05 -30.40
C GLU A 165 22.40 35.46 -30.34
N GLY A 166 22.56 36.03 -29.14
CA GLY A 166 23.19 37.34 -28.97
C GLY A 166 24.67 37.35 -29.40
N GLN A 167 25.43 36.30 -29.09
CA GLN A 167 26.81 36.15 -29.58
C GLN A 167 26.88 36.07 -31.10
N LEU A 168 25.93 35.38 -31.72
CA LEU A 168 25.86 35.22 -33.17
C LEU A 168 25.48 36.54 -33.85
N GLU A 169 24.61 37.35 -33.24
CA GLU A 169 24.29 38.69 -33.71
C GLU A 169 25.52 39.61 -33.66
N MET A 170 26.25 39.64 -32.54
CA MET A 170 27.51 40.39 -32.43
C MET A 170 28.54 39.95 -33.47
N ALA A 171 28.68 38.64 -33.70
CA ALA A 171 29.58 38.11 -34.72
C ALA A 171 29.18 38.58 -36.13
N ARG A 172 27.87 38.66 -36.44
CA ARG A 172 27.39 39.20 -37.71
C ARG A 172 27.69 40.69 -37.86
N GLU A 173 27.53 41.48 -36.81
CA GLU A 173 27.90 42.90 -36.83
C GLU A 173 29.40 43.10 -37.03
N TYR A 174 30.21 42.28 -36.35
CA TYR A 174 31.66 42.31 -36.51
C TYR A 174 32.10 41.97 -37.94
N ILE A 175 31.47 40.98 -38.58
CA ILE A 175 31.72 40.66 -39.99
C ILE A 175 31.41 41.86 -40.89
N LYS A 176 30.29 42.56 -40.69
CA LYS A 176 29.95 43.77 -41.47
C LYS A 176 31.00 44.87 -41.32
N LEU A 177 31.51 45.07 -40.11
CA LEU A 177 32.58 46.04 -39.87
C LEU A 177 33.87 45.65 -40.62
N LEU A 178 34.25 44.36 -40.59
CA LEU A 178 35.40 43.86 -41.32
C LEU A 178 35.24 43.99 -42.85
N GLU A 179 34.03 43.79 -43.38
CA GLU A 179 33.72 44.01 -44.79
C GLU A 179 33.90 45.49 -45.17
N GLY A 180 33.48 46.42 -44.31
CA GLY A 180 33.71 47.86 -44.49
C GLY A 180 35.20 48.21 -44.51
N VAL A 181 35.97 47.70 -43.54
CA VAL A 181 37.43 47.90 -43.49
C VAL A 181 38.11 47.33 -44.75
N ARG A 182 37.65 46.17 -45.24
CA ARG A 182 38.18 45.59 -46.47
C ARG A 182 37.93 46.49 -47.68
N HIS A 183 36.72 47.05 -47.80
CA HIS A 183 36.40 48.00 -48.86
C HIS A 183 37.30 49.26 -48.77
N ASP A 184 37.53 49.78 -47.57
CA ASP A 184 38.41 50.93 -47.36
C ASP A 184 39.85 50.62 -47.76
N ILE A 185 40.36 49.43 -47.42
CA ILE A 185 41.69 48.95 -47.85
C ILE A 185 41.78 48.88 -49.38
N ASP A 186 40.75 48.34 -50.04
CA ASP A 186 40.71 48.24 -51.50
C ASP A 186 40.70 49.64 -52.16
N SER A 187 39.97 50.60 -51.59
CA SER A 187 39.97 51.99 -52.06
C SER A 187 41.32 52.69 -51.86
N ILE A 188 41.95 52.53 -50.69
CA ILE A 188 43.29 53.06 -50.41
C ILE A 188 44.30 52.48 -51.40
N LYS A 189 44.24 51.17 -51.65
CA LYS A 189 45.11 50.50 -52.61
C LYS A 189 44.98 51.09 -54.01
N ALA A 190 43.75 51.29 -54.50
CA ALA A 190 43.50 51.90 -55.81
C ALA A 190 44.02 53.35 -55.88
N ASN A 191 43.83 54.14 -54.81
CA ASN A 191 44.34 55.50 -54.74
C ASN A 191 45.88 55.52 -54.76
N VAL A 192 46.55 54.62 -54.04
CA VAL A 192 48.01 54.47 -54.04
C VAL A 192 48.52 54.05 -55.42
N GLU A 193 47.88 53.09 -56.08
CA GLU A 193 48.24 52.67 -57.45
C GLU A 193 48.12 53.81 -58.46
N THR A 194 47.06 54.64 -58.32
CA THR A 194 46.84 55.83 -59.16
C THR A 194 47.93 56.87 -58.91
N LEU A 195 48.25 57.17 -57.64
CA LEU A 195 49.30 58.13 -57.27
C LEU A 195 50.68 57.68 -57.76
N LEU A 196 51.04 56.40 -57.58
CA LEU A 196 52.30 55.85 -58.06
C LEU A 196 52.41 55.95 -59.59
N SER A 197 51.34 55.60 -60.30
CA SER A 197 51.32 55.67 -61.76
C SER A 197 51.48 57.11 -62.26
N GLY A 198 50.71 58.05 -61.71
CA GLY A 198 50.79 59.46 -62.07
C GLY A 198 52.14 60.10 -61.71
N TYR A 199 52.68 59.80 -60.53
CA TYR A 199 53.97 60.33 -60.10
C TYR A 199 55.14 59.77 -60.93
N LEU A 200 55.11 58.47 -61.24
CA LEU A 200 56.09 57.86 -62.15
C LEU A 200 55.99 58.48 -63.54
N GLU A 201 54.77 58.66 -64.06
CA GLU A 201 54.55 59.29 -65.35
C GLU A 201 55.06 60.73 -65.39
N ASP A 202 54.78 61.53 -64.35
CA ASP A 202 55.26 62.90 -64.23
C ASP A 202 56.79 62.98 -64.17
N ILE A 203 57.44 62.11 -63.40
CA ILE A 203 58.91 62.04 -63.34
C ILE A 203 59.48 61.66 -64.71
N VAL A 204 58.93 60.61 -65.34
CA VAL A 204 59.39 60.17 -66.66
C VAL A 204 59.19 61.28 -67.70
N ARG A 205 58.03 61.95 -67.71
CA ARG A 205 57.76 63.11 -68.58
C ARG A 205 58.75 64.24 -68.32
N LYS A 206 59.09 64.55 -67.06
CA LYS A 206 60.09 65.58 -66.71
C LYS A 206 61.47 65.21 -67.26
N ILE A 207 61.95 63.99 -66.98
CA ILE A 207 63.26 63.51 -67.47
C ILE A 207 63.31 63.55 -69.01
N VAL A 208 62.27 63.04 -69.68
CA VAL A 208 62.19 63.04 -71.14
C VAL A 208 62.19 64.46 -71.70
N ASN A 209 61.42 65.38 -71.11
CA ASN A 209 61.37 66.77 -71.56
C ASN A 209 62.68 67.53 -71.29
N GLU A 210 63.36 67.27 -70.17
CA GLU A 210 64.69 67.81 -69.87
C GLU A 210 65.71 67.34 -70.91
N GLU A 211 65.71 66.04 -71.25
CA GLU A 211 66.60 65.46 -72.26
C GLU A 211 66.30 66.00 -73.67
N LEU A 212 65.02 66.14 -74.03
CA LEU A 212 64.62 66.73 -75.32
C LEU A 212 65.06 68.20 -75.43
N ASN A 213 64.93 68.99 -74.35
CA ASN A 213 65.39 70.37 -74.32
C ASN A 213 66.92 70.45 -74.45
N ALA A 214 67.66 69.59 -73.75
CA ALA A 214 69.13 69.54 -73.84
C ALA A 214 69.62 69.23 -75.27
N ARG A 215 68.81 68.50 -76.05
CA ARG A 215 69.10 68.15 -77.45
C ARG A 215 68.48 69.10 -78.49
N GLY A 216 67.79 70.16 -78.07
CA GLY A 216 67.18 71.15 -78.97
C GLY A 216 65.95 70.64 -79.76
N LEU A 217 65.28 69.58 -79.28
CA LEU A 217 64.13 68.97 -79.92
C LEU A 217 62.81 69.47 -79.29
N LYS A 218 61.72 69.50 -80.07
CA LYS A 218 60.39 69.97 -79.57
C LYS A 218 59.84 69.00 -78.52
N LYS A 219 59.27 69.57 -77.44
CA LYS A 219 58.63 68.84 -76.34
C LYS A 219 57.51 67.93 -76.83
N THR A 220 57.34 66.80 -76.16
CA THR A 220 56.23 65.88 -76.40
C THR A 220 54.95 66.44 -75.78
N THR A 221 53.98 66.86 -76.58
CA THR A 221 52.63 67.23 -76.14
C THR A 221 51.63 66.16 -76.58
N ILE A 222 51.30 65.26 -75.66
CA ILE A 222 49.95 64.71 -75.44
C ILE A 222 49.77 64.56 -73.92
#